data_AF-A0A7S1ZUB0-F1
#
_entry.id   AF-A0A7S1ZUB0-F1
#
_cell.length_a   1.000
_cell.length_b   1.000
_cell.length_c   1.000
_cell.angle_alpha   90.00
_cell.angle_beta   90.00
_cell.angle_gamma   90.00
#
_symmetry.space_group_name_H-M   'P 1'
#
loop_
_entity.id
_entity.type
_entity.pdbx_description
1 polymer ?
#
loop_
_entity_poly.entity_id
_entity_poly.type
_entity_poly.pdbx_seq_one_letter_code
_entity_poly.pdbx_strand_id
1 'polypeptide(L)'
;TRLDRREFGTFVSRFAQVVGLDLGECVLRLSKVQEELAEQARRAEEGRQRAMERGLAEIPRLFQLWDKGGDGYIGREKVAIRANEFLSSGKAGSRPRGFGLPHCLRLMDEVEVTGGRAKMLDQMEFAAFLQRFAERTGSRLDRVTGFFLDCPRNDGPQAANG
;
A
#
# COMPACT_ATOMS: atom_id res chain seq x y z
N THR A 1 7.46 6.21 -24.29
CA THR A 1 8.45 6.08 -25.40
C THR A 1 9.77 6.61 -24.88
N ARG A 2 10.87 5.86 -24.96
CA ARG A 2 12.21 6.35 -24.61
C ARG A 2 12.86 6.89 -25.88
N LEU A 3 13.35 8.13 -25.83
CA LEU A 3 14.14 8.71 -26.92
C LEU A 3 15.58 8.22 -26.77
N ASP A 4 16.24 7.88 -27.88
CA ASP A 4 17.67 7.65 -27.87
C ASP A 4 18.46 8.98 -27.72
N ARG A 5 19.78 8.89 -27.54
CA ARG A 5 20.61 10.08 -27.27
C ARG A 5 20.60 11.09 -28.43
N ARG A 6 20.50 10.62 -29.68
CA ARG A 6 20.49 11.46 -30.88
C ARG A 6 19.12 12.09 -31.09
N GLU A 7 18.06 11.32 -30.87
CA GLU A 7 16.68 11.80 -30.87
C GLU A 7 16.46 12.86 -29.78
N PHE A 8 17.00 12.63 -28.57
CA PHE A 8 16.94 13.59 -27.48
C PHE A 8 17.69 14.88 -27.82
N GLY A 9 18.91 14.81 -28.37
CA GLY A 9 19.66 15.99 -28.80
C GLY A 9 18.93 16.79 -29.88
N THR A 10 18.31 16.10 -30.83
CA THR A 10 17.49 16.72 -31.89
C THR A 10 16.24 17.37 -31.31
N PHE A 11 15.58 16.71 -30.36
CA PHE A 11 14.42 17.23 -29.66
C PHE A 11 14.76 18.50 -28.88
N VAL A 12 15.80 18.49 -28.05
CA VAL A 12 16.19 19.67 -27.24
C VAL A 12 16.58 20.84 -28.14
N SER A 13 17.28 20.59 -29.25
CA SER A 13 17.64 21.63 -30.22
C SER A 13 16.43 22.29 -30.86
N ARG A 14 15.43 21.50 -31.29
CA ARG A 14 14.18 22.03 -31.85
C ARG A 14 13.31 22.70 -30.80
N PHE A 15 13.25 22.15 -29.60
CA PHE A 15 12.51 22.72 -28.49
C PHE A 15 13.06 24.10 -28.14
N ALA A 16 14.38 24.24 -27.98
CA ALA A 16 15.05 25.52 -27.72
C ALA A 16 14.69 26.59 -28.77
N GLN A 17 14.68 26.23 -30.06
CA GLN A 17 14.24 27.11 -31.14
C GLN A 17 12.78 27.53 -31.00
N VAL A 18 11.88 26.61 -30.68
CA VAL A 18 10.44 26.89 -30.53
C VAL A 18 10.15 27.80 -29.35
N VAL A 19 10.85 27.62 -28.22
CA VAL A 19 10.64 28.44 -27.02
C VAL A 19 11.49 29.71 -26.98
N GLY A 20 12.29 29.97 -28.03
CA GLY A 20 13.13 31.17 -28.14
C GLY A 20 14.27 31.22 -27.13
N LEU A 21 14.78 30.07 -26.68
CA LEU A 21 15.89 29.97 -25.74
C LEU A 21 17.17 29.55 -26.45
N ASP A 22 18.31 29.99 -25.93
CA ASP A 22 19.60 29.40 -26.30
C ASP A 22 19.64 27.90 -25.92
N LEU A 23 20.35 27.10 -26.71
CA LEU A 23 20.46 25.66 -26.47
C LEU A 23 21.11 25.36 -25.11
N GLY A 24 22.15 26.10 -24.74
CA GLY A 24 22.82 25.97 -23.45
C GLY A 24 21.89 26.31 -22.29
N GLU A 25 21.11 27.39 -22.43
CA GLU A 25 20.10 27.76 -21.44
C GLU A 25 18.99 26.70 -21.32
N CYS A 26 18.55 26.14 -22.44
CA CYS A 26 17.56 25.07 -22.46
C CYS A 26 18.07 23.80 -21.76
N VAL A 27 19.31 23.39 -22.04
CA VAL A 27 19.95 22.25 -21.38
C VAL A 27 20.05 22.49 -19.87
N LEU A 28 20.50 23.68 -19.45
CA LEU A 28 20.61 24.02 -18.03
C LEU A 28 19.24 23.93 -17.31
N ARG A 29 18.17 24.46 -17.93
CA ARG A 29 16.82 24.40 -17.36
C ARG A 29 16.30 22.96 -17.28
N LEU A 30 16.54 22.15 -18.31
CA LEU A 30 16.15 20.73 -18.30
C LEU A 30 16.90 19.95 -17.22
N SER A 31 18.19 20.21 -17.01
CA SER A 31 18.96 19.60 -15.91
C SER A 31 18.38 19.95 -14.54
N LYS A 32 18.03 21.23 -14.30
CA LYS A 32 17.38 21.65 -13.05
C LYS A 32 16.04 20.94 -12.84
N VAL A 33 15.20 20.85 -13.87
CA VAL A 33 13.92 20.12 -13.79
C VAL A 33 14.17 18.64 -13.49
N GLN A 34 15.18 18.02 -14.09
CA GLN A 34 15.54 16.64 -13.77
C GLN A 34 16.00 16.46 -12.32
N GLU A 35 16.82 17.37 -11.80
CA GLU A 35 17.25 17.37 -10.41
C GLU A 35 16.05 17.53 -9.45
N GLU A 36 15.15 18.47 -9.73
CA GLU A 36 13.93 18.66 -8.95
C GLU A 36 13.02 17.43 -8.96
N LEU A 37 12.83 16.80 -10.12
CA LEU A 37 12.06 15.57 -10.26
C LEU A 37 12.71 14.40 -9.51
N ALA A 38 14.04 14.29 -9.56
CA ALA A 38 14.79 13.26 -8.84
C ALA A 38 14.67 13.45 -7.32
N GLU A 39 14.77 14.69 -6.84
CA GLU A 39 14.61 15.03 -5.42
C GLU A 39 13.17 14.78 -4.94
N GLN A 40 12.17 15.13 -5.74
CA GLN A 40 10.77 14.83 -5.44
C GLN A 40 10.52 13.31 -5.37
N ALA A 41 11.09 12.54 -6.31
CA ALA A 41 10.99 11.08 -6.30
C ALA A 41 11.66 10.48 -5.05
N ARG A 42 12.83 10.98 -4.66
CA ARG A 42 13.54 10.56 -3.44
C ARG A 42 12.71 10.83 -2.19
N ARG A 43 12.17 12.04 -2.02
CA ARG A 43 11.30 12.38 -0.88
C ARG A 43 10.03 11.54 -0.84
N ALA A 44 9.45 11.24 -2.01
CA ALA A 44 8.28 10.37 -2.10
C ALA A 44 8.63 8.92 -1.72
N GLU A 45 9.80 8.41 -2.09
CA GLU A 45 10.31 7.11 -1.65
C GLU A 45 10.55 7.07 -0.14
N GLU A 46 11.26 8.05 0.41
CA GLU A 46 11.48 8.17 1.86
C GLU A 46 10.15 8.28 2.64
N GLY A 47 9.16 8.96 2.07
CA GLY A 47 7.81 9.04 2.63
C GLY A 47 7.09 7.69 2.64
N ARG A 48 7.22 6.90 1.56
CA ARG A 48 6.68 5.54 1.45
C ARG A 48 7.37 4.58 2.41
N GLN A 49 8.69 4.63 2.50
CA GLN A 49 9.47 3.80 3.43
C GLN A 49 9.08 4.07 4.88
N ARG A 50 8.96 5.34 5.30
CA ARG A 50 8.49 5.68 6.65
C ARG A 50 7.06 5.22 6.93
N ALA A 51 6.18 5.26 5.92
CA ALA A 51 4.82 4.74 6.05
C ALA A 51 4.79 3.21 6.18
N MET A 52 5.70 2.52 5.50
CA MET A 52 5.89 1.08 5.61
C MET A 52 6.36 0.70 7.01
N GLU A 53 7.42 1.34 7.51
CA GLU A 53 7.99 1.08 8.84
C GLU A 53 6.97 1.30 9.96
N ARG A 54 6.20 2.42 9.91
CA ARG A 54 5.12 2.65 10.87
C ARG A 54 4.03 1.59 10.80
N GLY A 55 3.65 1.20 9.58
CA GLY A 55 2.68 0.14 9.37
C GLY A 55 3.11 -1.17 10.00
N LEU A 56 4.33 -1.62 9.69
CA LEU A 56 4.92 -2.86 10.23
C LEU A 56 5.05 -2.84 11.76
N ALA A 57 5.43 -1.69 12.34
CA ALA A 57 5.57 -1.54 13.78
C ALA A 57 4.24 -1.76 14.54
N GLU A 58 3.10 -1.45 13.92
CA GLU A 58 1.78 -1.65 14.53
C GLU A 58 1.24 -3.08 14.38
N ILE A 59 1.80 -3.90 13.49
CA ILE A 59 1.26 -5.23 13.19
C ILE A 59 1.20 -6.14 14.43
N PRO A 60 2.23 -6.23 15.30
CA PRO A 60 2.15 -7.07 16.50
C PRO A 60 1.00 -6.67 17.43
N ARG A 61 0.84 -5.36 17.67
CA ARG A 61 -0.26 -4.82 18.48
C ARG A 61 -1.61 -5.09 17.85
N LEU A 62 -1.71 -4.90 16.54
CA LEU A 62 -2.93 -5.15 15.79
C LEU A 62 -3.31 -6.64 15.84
N PHE A 63 -2.33 -7.52 15.69
CA PHE A 63 -2.55 -8.97 15.77
C PHE A 63 -3.09 -9.37 17.14
N GLN A 64 -2.49 -8.91 18.22
CA GLN A 64 -2.96 -9.16 19.59
C GLN A 64 -4.40 -8.66 19.83
N LEU A 65 -4.76 -7.52 19.24
CA LEU A 65 -6.12 -6.98 19.36
C LEU A 65 -7.16 -7.87 18.65
N TRP A 66 -6.76 -8.56 17.59
CA TRP A 66 -7.62 -9.37 16.75
C TRP A 66 -7.64 -10.86 17.15
N ASP A 67 -6.56 -11.35 17.77
CA ASP A 67 -6.47 -12.66 18.41
C ASP A 67 -7.14 -12.61 19.80
N LYS A 68 -8.47 -12.55 19.82
CA LYS A 68 -9.27 -12.51 21.06
C LYS A 68 -9.09 -13.76 21.93
N GLY A 69 -8.73 -14.89 21.31
CA GLY A 69 -8.53 -16.16 22.00
C GLY A 69 -7.15 -16.31 22.63
N GLY A 70 -6.19 -15.47 22.22
CA GLY A 70 -4.77 -15.66 22.53
C GLY A 70 -4.26 -17.00 22.00
N ASP A 71 -4.91 -17.56 20.98
CA ASP A 71 -4.57 -18.88 20.45
C ASP A 71 -3.45 -18.82 19.40
N GLY A 72 -3.01 -17.60 19.06
CA GLY A 72 -2.00 -17.33 18.06
C GLY A 72 -2.57 -17.23 16.64
N TYR A 73 -3.90 -17.13 16.48
CA TYR A 73 -4.53 -17.16 15.18
C TYR A 73 -5.71 -16.19 15.04
N ILE A 74 -5.93 -15.70 13.82
CA ILE A 74 -7.08 -14.86 13.49
C ILE A 74 -7.88 -15.43 12.32
N GLY A 75 -9.20 -15.28 12.37
CA GLY A 75 -10.08 -15.80 11.31
C GLY A 75 -9.94 -15.02 9.99
N ARG A 76 -9.59 -15.73 8.91
CA ARG A 76 -9.38 -15.19 7.55
C ARG A 76 -10.57 -14.38 7.05
N GLU A 77 -11.78 -14.89 7.23
CA GLU A 77 -13.00 -14.26 6.76
C GLU A 77 -13.22 -12.87 7.39
N LYS A 78 -12.98 -12.74 8.70
CA LYS A 78 -13.10 -11.46 9.41
C LYS A 78 -12.11 -10.44 8.86
N VAL A 79 -10.87 -10.86 8.61
CA VAL A 79 -9.83 -10.00 8.03
C VAL A 79 -10.21 -9.61 6.59
N ALA A 80 -10.75 -10.53 5.79
CA ALA A 80 -11.10 -10.29 4.39
C ALA A 80 -12.29 -9.33 4.26
N ILE A 81 -13.31 -9.50 5.10
CA ILE A 81 -14.45 -8.58 5.21
C ILE A 81 -13.94 -7.18 5.56
N ARG A 82 -13.07 -7.06 6.56
CA ARG A 82 -12.53 -5.76 6.98
C ARG A 82 -11.68 -5.10 5.90
N ALA A 83 -10.84 -5.87 5.22
CA ALA A 83 -10.08 -5.38 4.07
C ALA A 83 -11.02 -4.87 2.96
N ASN A 84 -12.14 -5.55 2.71
CA ASN A 84 -13.14 -5.11 1.74
C ASN A 84 -13.90 -3.85 2.19
N GLU A 85 -14.14 -3.67 3.49
CA GLU A 85 -14.67 -2.42 4.06
C GLU A 85 -13.70 -1.26 3.87
N PHE A 86 -12.39 -1.49 4.06
CA PHE A 86 -11.37 -0.48 3.77
C PHE A 86 -11.45 0.02 2.32
N LEU A 87 -11.58 -0.91 1.36
CA LEU A 87 -11.75 -0.56 -0.06
C LEU A 87 -13.02 0.24 -0.34
N SER A 88 -14.08 -0.01 0.44
CA SER A 88 -15.38 0.63 0.29
C SER A 88 -15.43 2.00 1.01
N SER A 89 -14.54 2.25 1.96
CA SER A 89 -14.49 3.49 2.75
C SER A 89 -13.96 4.71 2.00
N GLY A 90 -13.49 4.55 0.76
CA GLY A 90 -12.83 5.61 -0.01
C GLY A 90 -11.45 6.02 0.51
N LYS A 91 -10.94 5.38 1.58
CA LYS A 91 -9.61 5.62 2.15
C LYS A 91 -8.48 4.92 1.38
N ALA A 92 -8.81 3.98 0.49
CA ALA A 92 -7.86 3.29 -0.36
C ALA A 92 -7.22 4.24 -1.39
N GLY A 93 -5.90 4.11 -1.62
CA GLY A 93 -5.16 5.00 -2.52
C GLY A 93 -5.60 4.85 -3.98
N SER A 94 -5.72 3.60 -4.45
CA SER A 94 -6.24 3.29 -5.78
C SER A 94 -6.88 1.91 -5.77
N ARG A 95 -8.20 1.82 -5.72
CA ARG A 95 -8.89 0.53 -5.83
C ARG A 95 -8.72 -0.03 -7.26
N PRO A 96 -8.05 -1.18 -7.46
CA PRO A 96 -8.01 -1.79 -8.78
C PRO A 96 -9.43 -2.16 -9.21
N ARG A 97 -9.77 -1.96 -10.49
CA ARG A 97 -11.10 -2.33 -10.99
C ARG A 97 -11.39 -3.80 -10.70
N GLY A 98 -12.57 -4.08 -10.15
CA GLY A 98 -13.00 -5.42 -9.79
C GLY A 98 -12.39 -5.98 -8.49
N PHE A 99 -11.47 -5.28 -7.83
CA PHE A 99 -10.89 -5.73 -6.57
C PHE A 99 -11.92 -5.61 -5.44
N GLY A 100 -12.16 -6.71 -4.73
CA GLY A 100 -13.16 -6.81 -3.66
C GLY A 100 -12.96 -8.08 -2.83
N LEU A 101 -13.95 -8.48 -2.04
CA LEU A 101 -13.84 -9.61 -1.10
C LEU A 101 -13.22 -10.90 -1.70
N PRO A 102 -13.60 -11.37 -2.90
CA PRO A 102 -12.97 -12.56 -3.50
C PRO A 102 -11.47 -12.39 -3.81
N HIS A 103 -11.02 -11.15 -4.01
CA HIS A 103 -9.60 -10.85 -4.20
C HIS A 103 -8.86 -10.81 -2.87
N CYS A 104 -9.48 -10.31 -1.80
CA CYS A 104 -8.90 -10.37 -0.46
C CYS A 104 -8.67 -11.83 -0.02
N LEU A 105 -9.65 -12.71 -0.25
CA LEU A 105 -9.53 -14.14 0.09
C LEU A 105 -8.42 -14.81 -0.73
N ARG A 106 -8.38 -14.60 -2.05
CA ARG A 106 -7.28 -15.12 -2.89
C ARG A 106 -5.91 -14.63 -2.43
N LEU A 107 -5.81 -13.37 -2.02
CA LEU A 107 -4.55 -12.83 -1.51
C LEU A 107 -4.11 -13.52 -0.21
N MET A 108 -5.07 -13.96 0.61
CA MET A 108 -4.77 -14.78 1.80
C MET A 108 -4.30 -16.18 1.42
N ASP A 109 -4.84 -16.77 0.35
CA ASP A 109 -4.35 -18.07 -0.15
C ASP A 109 -2.89 -17.98 -0.60
N GLU A 110 -2.46 -16.82 -1.13
CA GLU A 110 -1.07 -16.60 -1.55
C GLU A 110 -0.07 -16.43 -0.39
N VAL A 111 -0.54 -16.15 0.84
CA VAL A 111 0.32 -15.94 2.02
C VAL A 111 0.19 -17.03 3.07
N GLU A 112 -0.78 -17.93 2.93
CA GLU A 112 -0.93 -19.10 3.80
C GLU A 112 0.23 -20.07 3.51
N VAL A 113 1.11 -20.24 4.50
CA VAL A 113 2.28 -21.12 4.41
C VAL A 113 2.00 -22.41 5.17
N THR A 114 1.25 -22.31 6.27
CA THR A 114 0.90 -23.45 7.10
C THR A 114 -0.42 -24.06 6.62
N GLY A 115 -0.35 -25.06 5.73
CA GLY A 115 -1.53 -25.78 5.22
C GLY A 115 -2.37 -26.55 6.26
N GLY A 116 -2.27 -26.23 7.56
CA GLY A 116 -2.86 -26.94 8.68
C GLY A 116 -4.17 -26.36 9.24
N ARG A 117 -4.52 -25.10 8.95
CA ARG A 117 -5.80 -24.50 9.38
C ARG A 117 -6.36 -23.58 8.29
N ALA A 118 -7.01 -24.18 7.29
CA ALA A 118 -7.53 -23.57 6.05
C ALA A 118 -8.38 -22.27 6.18
N LYS A 119 -8.64 -21.77 7.39
CA LYS A 119 -9.48 -20.59 7.69
C LYS A 119 -8.86 -19.61 8.69
N MET A 120 -7.63 -19.82 9.12
CA MET A 120 -6.95 -19.01 10.12
C MET A 120 -5.65 -18.41 9.55
N LEU A 121 -5.19 -17.30 10.11
CA LEU A 121 -3.89 -16.69 9.83
C LEU A 121 -3.10 -16.63 11.12
N ASP A 122 -1.84 -17.06 11.08
CA ASP A 122 -0.89 -16.70 12.13
C ASP A 122 -0.43 -15.22 11.99
N GLN A 123 0.43 -14.77 12.91
CA GLN A 123 0.92 -13.39 12.90
C GLN A 123 1.73 -13.05 11.64
N MET A 124 2.53 -13.98 11.12
CA MET A 124 3.35 -13.77 9.93
C MET A 124 2.49 -13.73 8.67
N GLU A 125 1.52 -14.64 8.56
CA GLU A 125 0.56 -14.71 7.45
C GLU A 125 -0.33 -13.47 7.42
N PHE A 126 -0.78 -12.99 8.59
CA PHE A 126 -1.51 -11.73 8.69
C PHE A 126 -0.67 -10.52 8.27
N ALA A 127 0.59 -10.45 8.72
CA ALA A 127 1.51 -9.39 8.33
C ALA A 127 1.73 -9.36 6.81
N ALA A 128 2.00 -10.53 6.23
CA ALA A 128 2.20 -10.71 4.81
C ALA A 128 0.95 -10.33 4.01
N PHE A 129 -0.25 -10.70 4.50
CA PHE A 129 -1.51 -10.28 3.90
C PHE A 129 -1.64 -8.75 3.85
N LEU A 130 -1.46 -8.06 4.98
CA LEU A 130 -1.62 -6.61 5.04
C LEU A 130 -0.63 -5.87 4.14
N GLN A 131 0.62 -6.33 4.09
CA GLN A 131 1.63 -5.78 3.20
C GLN A 131 1.23 -5.95 1.73
N ARG A 132 0.93 -7.17 1.29
CA ARG A 132 0.51 -7.42 -0.09
C ARG A 132 -0.78 -6.69 -0.45
N PHE A 133 -1.70 -6.57 0.51
CA PHE A 133 -2.95 -5.86 0.31
C PHE A 133 -2.70 -4.37 0.07
N ALA A 134 -1.82 -3.76 0.86
CA ALA A 134 -1.40 -2.37 0.66
C ALA A 134 -0.78 -2.17 -0.72
N GLU A 135 0.15 -3.04 -1.14
CA GLU A 135 0.80 -3.00 -2.45
C GLU A 135 -0.21 -3.14 -3.61
N ARG A 136 -1.08 -4.17 -3.57
CA ARG A 136 -2.07 -4.45 -4.62
C ARG A 136 -3.11 -3.35 -4.77
N THR A 137 -3.37 -2.59 -3.71
CA THR A 137 -4.38 -1.52 -3.69
C THR A 137 -3.78 -0.12 -3.79
N GLY A 138 -2.47 0.00 -3.99
CA GLY A 138 -1.75 1.27 -3.98
C GLY A 138 -1.96 2.06 -2.69
N SER A 139 -2.28 1.39 -1.59
CA SER A 139 -2.55 1.99 -0.30
C SER A 139 -1.28 1.99 0.54
N ARG A 140 -1.16 2.97 1.45
CA ARG A 140 -0.05 2.99 2.40
C ARG A 140 -0.32 2.01 3.54
N LEU A 141 0.69 1.22 3.93
CA LEU A 141 0.52 0.22 4.98
C LEU A 141 0.07 0.84 6.31
N ASP A 142 0.63 1.99 6.71
CA ASP A 142 0.20 2.72 7.92
C ASP A 142 -1.28 3.14 7.90
N ARG A 143 -1.85 3.41 6.73
CA ARG A 143 -3.29 3.67 6.60
C ARG A 143 -4.13 2.40 6.72
N VAL A 144 -3.63 1.30 6.16
CA VAL A 144 -4.30 0.00 6.26
C VAL A 144 -4.30 -0.46 7.72
N THR A 145 -3.13 -0.48 8.38
CA THR A 145 -3.02 -0.90 9.77
C THR A 145 -3.80 0.04 10.69
N GLY A 146 -3.72 1.36 10.48
CA GLY A 146 -4.54 2.33 11.20
C GLY A 146 -6.05 2.07 11.08
N PHE A 147 -6.54 1.73 9.88
CA PHE A 147 -7.96 1.39 9.69
C PHE A 147 -8.39 0.12 10.44
N PHE A 148 -7.48 -0.84 10.57
CA PHE A 148 -7.71 -2.07 11.33
C PHE A 148 -7.62 -1.83 12.85
N LEU A 149 -6.81 -0.86 13.31
CA LEU A 149 -6.72 -0.43 14.70
C LEU A 149 -7.93 0.41 15.15
N ASP A 150 -8.45 1.28 14.28
CA ASP A 150 -9.56 2.21 14.58
C ASP A 150 -10.91 1.50 14.81
N CYS A 151 -11.00 0.19 14.60
CA CYS A 151 -12.25 -0.54 14.74
C CYS A 151 -12.01 -2.01 15.12
N PRO A 152 -11.70 -2.30 16.40
CA PRO A 152 -12.10 -3.57 16.97
C PRO A 152 -13.63 -3.55 17.01
N ARG A 153 -14.30 -4.04 15.97
CA ARG A 153 -15.76 -3.97 15.92
C ARG A 153 -16.32 -4.71 17.13
N ASN A 154 -17.13 -3.98 17.91
CA ASN A 154 -18.03 -4.44 18.96
C ASN A 154 -18.60 -5.83 18.60
N ASP A 155 -18.23 -6.85 19.38
CA ASP A 155 -19.20 -7.90 19.67
C ASP A 155 -20.19 -7.24 20.65
N GLY A 156 -21.38 -6.85 20.19
CA GLY A 156 -22.47 -6.51 21.12
C GLY A 156 -23.30 -7.75 21.44
N PRO A 157 -24.08 -7.78 22.53
CA PRO A 157 -23.85 -7.21 23.86
C PRO A 157 -23.27 -8.25 24.82
N GLN A 158 -22.69 -7.80 25.95
CA GLN A 158 -22.66 -8.61 27.17
C GLN A 158 -24.08 -9.12 27.42
N ALA A 159 -24.25 -10.44 27.42
CA ALA A 159 -25.43 -11.05 28.02
C ALA A 159 -25.44 -10.66 29.49
N ALA A 160 -26.31 -9.71 29.81
CA ALA A 160 -26.72 -9.43 31.17
C ALA A 160 -27.41 -10.68 31.75
N ASN A 161 -27.06 -10.99 32.98
CA ASN A 161 -27.80 -11.80 33.96
C ASN A 161 -27.93 -13.30 33.72
N GLY A 162 -27.19 -14.05 34.55
CA GLY A 162 -27.51 -15.36 35.09
C GLY A 162 -26.91 -15.46 36.48
#